data_AF-A0AA49J8U4-F1
#
_entry.id   AF-A0AA49J8U4-F1
#
_cell.length_a   1.000
_cell.length_b   1.000
_cell.length_c   1.000
_cell.angle_alpha   90.00
_cell.angle_beta   90.00
_cell.angle_gamma   90.00
#
_symmetry.space_group_name_H-M   'P 1'
#
loop_
_entity.id
_entity.type
_entity.pdbx_description
1 polymer ?
#
loop_
_entity_poly.entity_id
_entity_poly.type
_entity_poly.pdbx_seq_one_letter_code
_entity_poly.pdbx_strand_id
1 'polypeptide(L)'
;MSNDVLKYIKNNLNSVEIFELSFAKQELLYYLENDTSGIKKFQKKLENRFDSRIANSIKYMNYRQFKDLKVRILKEEDFSKKFPHSYEYFKNLEIPEFPKPKVENYAIFIKQNLTFPEDIDYLFLYTYLYENDKENWNEIYRNSVVKYNYDNWLEYGYSEFRDSPNNLGKQIINKRIIKQIITENKNANNELVKKGLNMLSEYLE
;
A
#
# COMPACT_ATOMS: atom_id res chain seq x y z
N MET A 1 -3.71 15.67 11.75
CA MET A 1 -3.62 15.87 10.28
C MET A 1 -2.33 16.61 9.94
N SER A 2 -1.54 16.11 8.99
CA SER A 2 -0.31 16.77 8.51
C SER A 2 -0.58 17.61 7.25
N ASN A 3 -0.16 18.87 7.27
CA ASN A 3 -0.28 19.77 6.12
C ASN A 3 0.58 19.33 4.93
N ASP A 4 1.76 18.76 5.18
CA ASP A 4 2.66 18.27 4.14
C ASP A 4 2.09 17.04 3.42
N VAL A 5 1.50 16.11 4.18
CA VAL A 5 0.80 14.94 3.62
C VAL A 5 -0.40 15.39 2.77
N LEU A 6 -1.20 16.34 3.27
CA LEU A 6 -2.33 16.89 2.52
C LEU A 6 -1.88 17.54 1.21
N LYS A 7 -0.83 18.37 1.25
CA LYS A 7 -0.25 19.01 0.07
C LYS A 7 0.26 17.97 -0.92
N TYR A 8 0.93 16.93 -0.44
CA TYR A 8 1.41 15.84 -1.27
C TYR A 8 0.26 15.12 -2.00
N ILE A 9 -0.78 14.70 -1.29
CA ILE A 9 -1.95 14.03 -1.87
C ILE A 9 -2.63 14.92 -2.91
N LYS A 10 -2.88 16.19 -2.60
CA LYS A 10 -3.52 17.15 -3.52
C LYS A 10 -2.79 17.24 -4.86
N ASN A 11 -1.46 17.26 -4.82
CA ASN A 11 -0.63 17.43 -6.01
C ASN A 11 -0.34 16.11 -6.75
N ASN A 12 -0.46 14.96 -6.07
CA ASN A 12 0.03 13.67 -6.56
C ASN A 12 -1.01 12.54 -6.49
N LEU A 13 -2.30 12.83 -6.28
CA LEU A 13 -3.34 11.80 -6.04
C LEU A 13 -3.29 10.63 -7.03
N ASN A 14 -3.03 10.90 -8.30
CA ASN A 14 -2.98 9.87 -9.35
C ASN A 14 -1.77 8.94 -9.20
N SER A 15 -0.62 9.44 -8.74
CA SER A 15 0.63 8.68 -8.56
C SER A 15 0.79 8.07 -7.17
N VAL A 16 0.10 8.56 -6.13
CA VAL A 16 0.12 7.95 -4.79
C VAL A 16 -0.58 6.59 -4.82
N GLU A 17 0.02 5.53 -4.31
CA GLU A 17 -0.61 4.20 -4.36
C GLU A 17 -1.85 4.09 -3.42
N ILE A 18 -2.80 3.21 -3.73
CA ILE A 18 -4.05 3.12 -2.94
C ILE A 18 -3.76 2.71 -1.49
N PHE A 19 -2.85 1.76 -1.28
CA PHE A 19 -2.47 1.37 0.08
C PHE A 19 -1.87 2.56 0.86
N GLU A 20 -1.10 3.44 0.23
CA GLU A 20 -0.49 4.61 0.88
C GLU A 20 -1.55 5.58 1.40
N LEU A 21 -2.62 5.74 0.64
CA LEU A 21 -3.78 6.53 1.07
C LEU A 21 -4.44 5.95 2.33
N SER A 22 -4.31 4.65 2.60
CA SER A 22 -4.82 4.01 3.82
C SER A 22 -4.10 4.48 5.08
N PHE A 23 -2.85 4.94 4.92
CA PHE A 23 -2.01 5.53 5.98
C PHE A 23 -2.10 7.05 6.01
N ALA A 24 -2.84 7.64 5.06
CA ALA A 24 -3.14 9.06 4.97
C ALA A 24 -4.65 9.34 4.92
N LYS A 25 -5.45 8.43 5.50
CA LYS A 25 -6.91 8.45 5.43
C LYS A 25 -7.53 9.77 5.88
N GLN A 26 -7.00 10.39 6.94
CA GLN A 26 -7.48 11.68 7.43
C GLN A 26 -7.22 12.79 6.42
N GLU A 27 -6.00 12.85 5.86
CA GLU A 27 -5.64 13.83 4.85
C GLU A 27 -6.41 13.62 3.52
N LEU A 28 -6.64 12.36 3.13
CA LEU A 28 -7.49 12.03 1.98
C LEU A 28 -8.91 12.51 2.20
N LEU A 29 -9.57 12.12 3.31
CA LEU A 29 -10.95 12.53 3.58
C LEU A 29 -11.07 14.04 3.65
N TYR A 30 -10.13 14.73 4.31
CA TYR A 30 -10.11 16.20 4.33
C TYR A 30 -10.04 16.77 2.92
N TYR A 31 -9.19 16.21 2.06
CA TYR A 31 -9.08 16.64 0.67
C TYR A 31 -10.39 16.45 -0.11
N LEU A 32 -10.99 15.27 -0.02
CA LEU A 32 -12.24 14.95 -0.71
C LEU A 32 -13.42 15.80 -0.22
N GLU A 33 -13.40 16.17 1.07
CA GLU A 33 -14.48 16.93 1.72
C GLU A 33 -14.46 18.40 1.30
N ASN A 34 -13.26 18.97 1.17
CA ASN A 34 -13.09 20.42 1.06
C ASN A 34 -12.68 20.89 -0.34
N ASP A 35 -12.37 19.97 -1.26
CA ASP A 35 -12.01 20.31 -2.64
C ASP A 35 -13.08 19.77 -3.60
N THR A 36 -13.73 20.67 -4.34
CA THR A 36 -14.80 20.34 -5.29
C THR A 36 -14.35 19.38 -6.40
N SER A 37 -13.04 19.29 -6.67
CA SER A 37 -12.46 18.35 -7.64
C SER A 37 -12.00 17.01 -7.02
N GLY A 38 -11.92 16.92 -5.69
CA GLY A 38 -11.29 15.81 -4.97
C GLY A 38 -11.95 14.47 -5.27
N ILE A 39 -13.26 14.37 -5.07
CA ILE A 39 -14.04 13.15 -5.33
C ILE A 39 -13.89 12.71 -6.79
N LYS A 40 -14.05 13.64 -7.74
CA LYS A 40 -13.95 13.33 -9.18
C LYS A 40 -12.56 12.80 -9.57
N LYS A 41 -11.49 13.39 -9.03
CA LYS A 41 -10.12 12.92 -9.27
C LYS A 41 -9.88 11.54 -8.65
N PHE A 42 -10.43 11.29 -7.47
CA PHE A 42 -10.33 9.99 -6.82
C PHE A 42 -11.11 8.91 -7.57
N GLN A 43 -12.33 9.21 -8.05
CA GLN A 43 -13.10 8.32 -8.93
C GLN A 43 -12.29 7.94 -10.18
N LYS A 44 -11.72 8.93 -10.88
CA LYS A 44 -10.88 8.68 -12.06
C LYS A 44 -9.67 7.81 -11.74
N LYS A 45 -9.05 7.99 -10.56
CA LYS A 45 -7.96 7.12 -10.10
C LYS A 45 -8.45 5.67 -9.99
N LEU A 46 -9.61 5.43 -9.39
CA LEU A 46 -10.16 4.08 -9.25
C LEU A 46 -10.50 3.47 -10.61
N GLU A 47 -11.17 4.21 -11.49
CA GLU A 47 -11.47 3.77 -12.85
C GLU A 47 -10.21 3.30 -13.60
N ASN A 48 -9.14 4.10 -13.55
CA ASN A 48 -7.86 3.74 -14.17
C ASN A 48 -7.22 2.48 -13.58
N ARG A 49 -7.41 2.22 -12.28
CA ARG A 49 -6.83 1.06 -11.58
C ARG A 49 -7.58 -0.24 -11.84
N PHE A 50 -8.81 -0.15 -12.34
CA PHE A 50 -9.65 -1.28 -12.73
C PHE A 50 -9.93 -1.33 -14.25
N ASP A 51 -9.21 -0.54 -15.04
CA ASP A 51 -9.32 -0.50 -16.51
C ASP A 51 -9.14 -1.90 -17.12
N SER A 52 -9.92 -2.21 -18.16
CA SER A 52 -9.94 -3.54 -18.80
C SER A 52 -8.56 -4.01 -19.26
N ARG A 53 -7.66 -3.09 -19.63
CA ARG A 53 -6.28 -3.35 -20.09
C ARG A 53 -5.33 -3.77 -18.98
N ILE A 54 -5.68 -3.54 -17.71
CA ILE A 54 -4.86 -3.95 -16.56
C ILE A 54 -5.00 -5.46 -16.34
N ALA A 55 -3.89 -6.14 -16.12
CA ALA A 55 -3.86 -7.57 -15.84
C ALA A 55 -4.71 -7.92 -14.59
N ASN A 56 -5.45 -9.03 -14.63
CA ASN A 56 -6.36 -9.44 -13.55
C ASN A 56 -5.65 -9.59 -12.20
N SER A 57 -4.38 -9.99 -12.24
CA SER A 57 -3.56 -10.18 -11.06
C SER A 57 -3.20 -8.84 -10.38
N ILE A 58 -2.94 -7.79 -11.17
CA ILE A 58 -2.79 -6.40 -10.70
C ILE A 58 -4.13 -5.84 -10.19
N LYS A 59 -5.24 -6.11 -10.91
CA LYS A 59 -6.59 -5.72 -10.44
C LYS A 59 -6.93 -6.33 -9.08
N TYR A 60 -6.52 -7.58 -8.83
CA TYR A 60 -6.70 -8.21 -7.53
C TYR A 60 -5.90 -7.49 -6.42
N MET A 61 -4.66 -7.06 -6.67
CA MET A 61 -3.93 -6.23 -5.71
C MET A 61 -4.65 -4.92 -5.43
N ASN A 62 -5.06 -4.19 -6.48
CA ASN A 62 -5.78 -2.93 -6.36
C ASN A 62 -7.09 -3.11 -5.55
N TYR A 63 -7.82 -4.21 -5.79
CA TYR A 63 -9.00 -4.59 -5.02
C TYR A 63 -8.68 -4.74 -3.52
N ARG A 64 -7.63 -5.48 -3.17
CA ARG A 64 -7.24 -5.70 -1.76
C ARG A 64 -6.82 -4.42 -1.06
N GLN A 65 -6.00 -3.59 -1.72
CA GLN A 65 -5.60 -2.28 -1.20
C GLN A 65 -6.81 -1.37 -0.99
N PHE A 66 -7.74 -1.35 -1.95
CA PHE A 66 -8.92 -0.52 -1.87
C PHE A 66 -9.89 -0.99 -0.77
N LYS A 67 -10.06 -2.31 -0.62
CA LYS A 67 -10.86 -2.90 0.48
C LYS A 67 -10.29 -2.50 1.85
N ASP A 68 -8.98 -2.52 2.01
CA ASP A 68 -8.32 -2.10 3.25
C ASP A 68 -8.51 -0.59 3.52
N LEU A 69 -8.30 0.27 2.52
CA LEU A 69 -8.58 1.70 2.62
C LEU A 69 -10.01 1.96 3.11
N LYS A 70 -11.00 1.33 2.44
CA LYS A 70 -12.41 1.47 2.80
C LYS A 70 -12.67 0.99 4.23
N VAL A 71 -12.16 -0.19 4.62
CA VAL A 71 -12.33 -0.71 5.98
C VAL A 71 -11.69 0.21 7.02
N ARG A 72 -10.49 0.73 6.78
CA ARG A 72 -9.77 1.64 7.71
C ARG A 72 -10.45 2.99 7.86
N ILE A 73 -11.15 3.46 6.83
CA ILE A 73 -11.98 4.67 6.89
C ILE A 73 -13.26 4.40 7.68
N LEU A 74 -13.97 3.32 7.35
CA LEU A 74 -15.28 3.02 7.95
C LEU A 74 -15.20 2.52 9.41
N LYS A 75 -14.02 2.07 9.86
CA LYS A 75 -13.78 1.71 11.27
C LYS A 75 -13.60 2.92 12.20
N GLU A 76 -13.30 4.10 11.67
CA GLU A 76 -13.05 5.30 12.48
C GLU A 76 -14.34 6.09 12.64
N GLU A 77 -15.06 5.86 13.73
CA GLU A 77 -16.40 6.43 13.98
C GLU A 77 -16.42 7.97 13.85
N ASP A 78 -15.36 8.62 14.30
CA ASP A 78 -15.16 10.07 14.25
C ASP A 78 -15.18 10.65 12.83
N PHE A 79 -14.84 9.87 11.81
CA PHE A 79 -14.79 10.36 10.43
C PHE A 79 -16.16 10.64 9.84
N SER A 80 -17.20 9.90 10.27
CA SER A 80 -18.58 10.17 9.86
C SER A 80 -19.07 11.57 10.26
N LYS A 81 -18.53 12.13 11.34
CA LYS A 81 -18.84 13.48 11.83
C LYS A 81 -17.91 14.54 11.25
N LYS A 82 -16.61 14.24 11.14
CA LYS A 82 -15.58 15.20 10.69
C LYS A 82 -15.59 15.42 9.17
N PHE A 83 -15.90 14.38 8.40
CA PHE A 83 -15.86 14.38 6.92
C PHE A 83 -17.10 13.68 6.35
N PRO A 84 -18.32 14.19 6.61
CA PRO A 84 -19.55 13.46 6.35
C PRO A 84 -19.74 13.09 4.87
N HIS A 85 -19.46 14.01 3.92
CA HIS A 85 -19.68 13.74 2.50
C HIS A 85 -18.68 12.71 1.96
N SER A 86 -17.42 12.83 2.35
CA SER A 86 -16.36 11.92 1.94
C SER A 86 -16.53 10.55 2.56
N TYR A 87 -16.95 10.49 3.82
CA TYR A 87 -17.25 9.24 4.51
C TYR A 87 -18.41 8.51 3.83
N GLU A 88 -19.50 9.22 3.53
CA GLU A 88 -20.65 8.65 2.84
C GLU A 88 -20.31 8.19 1.42
N TYR A 89 -19.44 8.93 0.71
CA TYR A 89 -18.87 8.48 -0.56
C TYR A 89 -18.18 7.11 -0.43
N PHE A 90 -17.28 6.92 0.55
CA PHE A 90 -16.61 5.63 0.76
C PHE A 90 -17.57 4.51 1.16
N LYS A 91 -18.59 4.82 1.96
CA LYS A 91 -19.62 3.86 2.36
C LYS A 91 -20.36 3.32 1.15
N ASN A 92 -20.79 4.21 0.25
CA ASN A 92 -21.59 3.88 -0.93
C ASN A 92 -20.76 3.44 -2.15
N LEU A 93 -19.44 3.60 -2.10
CA LEU A 93 -18.57 3.17 -3.17
C LEU A 93 -18.54 1.64 -3.27
N GLU A 94 -19.10 1.11 -4.35
CA GLU A 94 -19.06 -0.31 -4.67
C GLU A 94 -17.67 -0.71 -5.16
N ILE A 95 -17.22 -1.88 -4.72
CA ILE A 95 -15.95 -2.47 -5.16
C ILE A 95 -16.31 -3.72 -5.94
N PRO A 96 -15.92 -3.83 -7.22
CA PRO A 96 -16.10 -5.07 -7.96
C PRO A 96 -15.46 -6.21 -7.18
N GLU A 97 -16.20 -7.29 -6.95
CA GLU A 97 -15.62 -8.47 -6.34
C GLU A 97 -14.66 -9.12 -7.33
N PHE A 98 -13.39 -9.26 -6.92
CA PHE A 98 -12.42 -10.04 -7.67
C PHE A 98 -12.28 -11.40 -7.00
N PRO A 99 -12.54 -12.51 -7.72
CA PRO A 99 -12.25 -13.82 -7.18
C PRO A 99 -10.77 -13.88 -6.81
N LYS A 100 -10.46 -14.49 -5.66
CA LYS A 100 -9.07 -14.78 -5.31
C LYS A 100 -8.45 -15.49 -6.51
N PRO A 101 -7.35 -14.97 -7.08
CA PRO A 101 -6.77 -15.61 -8.23
C PRO A 101 -6.36 -17.03 -7.80
N LYS A 102 -6.66 -18.02 -8.65
CA LYS A 102 -6.19 -19.40 -8.49
C LYS A 102 -4.70 -19.44 -8.81
N VAL A 103 -3.89 -18.66 -8.09
CA VAL A 103 -2.46 -18.72 -8.25
C VAL A 103 -1.99 -19.83 -7.34
N GLU A 104 -1.59 -20.94 -7.94
CA GLU A 104 -1.02 -22.10 -7.24
C GLU A 104 0.32 -21.77 -6.56
N ASN A 105 0.84 -20.54 -6.73
CA ASN A 105 2.12 -20.10 -6.19
C ASN A 105 2.16 -18.56 -6.11
N TYR A 106 2.15 -18.02 -4.89
CA TYR A 106 2.20 -16.58 -4.67
C TYR A 106 3.51 -15.99 -5.20
N ALA A 107 4.62 -16.75 -5.12
CA ALA A 107 5.91 -16.37 -5.70
C ALA A 107 5.92 -16.30 -7.25
N ILE A 108 5.01 -16.98 -7.96
CA ILE A 108 4.88 -16.84 -9.44
C ILE A 108 4.22 -15.51 -9.80
N PHE A 109 3.17 -15.12 -9.06
CA PHE A 109 2.53 -13.81 -9.21
C PHE A 109 3.52 -12.68 -8.98
N ILE A 110 4.34 -12.84 -7.94
CA ILE A 110 5.47 -11.98 -7.61
C ILE A 110 6.48 -11.93 -8.77
N LYS A 111 6.95 -13.09 -9.22
CA LYS A 111 7.99 -13.22 -10.26
C LYS A 111 7.61 -12.56 -11.58
N GLN A 112 6.32 -12.57 -11.94
CA GLN A 112 5.84 -11.97 -13.19
C GLN A 112 5.81 -10.44 -13.17
N ASN A 113 5.88 -9.81 -11.99
CA ASN A 113 5.72 -8.37 -11.83
C ASN A 113 6.96 -7.68 -11.21
N LEU A 114 7.94 -8.45 -10.73
CA LEU A 114 9.22 -7.92 -10.25
C LEU A 114 10.15 -7.62 -11.42
N THR A 115 10.13 -6.38 -11.89
CA THR A 115 11.04 -5.91 -12.94
C THR A 115 12.20 -5.13 -12.33
N PHE A 116 11.93 -4.38 -11.25
CA PHE A 116 12.89 -3.52 -10.58
C PHE A 116 12.87 -3.70 -9.05
N PRO A 117 13.92 -3.28 -8.33
CA PRO A 117 13.97 -3.40 -6.87
C PRO A 117 12.85 -2.63 -6.13
N GLU A 118 12.32 -1.52 -6.67
CA GLU A 118 11.14 -0.82 -6.10
C GLU A 118 9.87 -1.67 -6.13
N ASP A 119 9.75 -2.61 -7.06
CA ASP A 119 8.59 -3.52 -7.13
C ASP A 119 8.59 -4.50 -5.94
N ILE A 120 9.77 -4.79 -5.36
CA ILE A 120 9.93 -5.59 -4.15
C ILE A 120 9.35 -4.86 -2.94
N ASP A 121 9.52 -3.54 -2.86
CA ASP A 121 9.02 -2.72 -1.76
C ASP A 121 7.49 -2.81 -1.66
N TYR A 122 6.82 -2.53 -2.79
CA TYR A 122 5.36 -2.62 -2.89
C TYR A 122 4.85 -4.04 -2.64
N LEU A 123 5.62 -5.03 -3.07
CA LEU A 123 5.27 -6.42 -2.87
C LEU A 123 5.44 -6.88 -1.42
N PHE A 124 6.55 -6.51 -0.78
CA PHE A 124 6.81 -6.80 0.62
C PHE A 124 5.69 -6.20 1.46
N LEU A 125 5.33 -4.94 1.20
CA LEU A 125 4.18 -4.29 1.80
C LEU A 125 2.86 -5.02 1.54
N TYR A 126 2.63 -5.43 0.31
CA TYR A 126 1.39 -6.10 -0.06
C TYR A 126 1.26 -7.46 0.63
N THR A 127 2.32 -8.27 0.61
CA THR A 127 2.41 -9.57 1.30
C THR A 127 2.22 -9.38 2.80
N TYR A 128 2.88 -8.38 3.38
CA TYR A 128 2.79 -8.03 4.78
C TYR A 128 1.36 -7.62 5.20
N LEU A 129 0.80 -6.62 4.52
CA LEU A 129 -0.49 -6.00 4.90
C LEU A 129 -1.68 -6.90 4.58
N TYR A 130 -1.61 -7.70 3.52
CA TYR A 130 -2.79 -8.31 2.93
C TYR A 130 -2.75 -9.84 2.83
N GLU A 131 -1.58 -10.47 2.70
CA GLU A 131 -1.44 -11.90 2.46
C GLU A 131 -0.42 -12.51 3.44
N ASN A 132 -0.65 -12.23 4.73
CA ASN A 132 0.24 -12.50 5.87
C ASN A 132 0.36 -14.00 6.23
N ASP A 133 0.29 -14.89 5.24
CA ASP A 133 0.48 -16.33 5.41
C ASP A 133 1.97 -16.66 5.49
N LYS A 134 2.36 -17.48 6.46
CA LYS A 134 3.73 -17.96 6.63
C LYS A 134 4.19 -18.73 5.39
N GLU A 135 3.28 -19.40 4.69
CA GLU A 135 3.59 -20.15 3.47
C GLU A 135 4.14 -19.25 2.36
N ASN A 136 3.57 -18.05 2.18
CA ASN A 136 4.02 -17.09 1.16
C ASN A 136 5.50 -16.67 1.36
N TRP A 137 5.91 -16.41 2.60
CA TRP A 137 7.30 -16.06 2.92
C TRP A 137 8.26 -17.22 2.69
N ASN A 138 7.82 -18.45 2.93
CA ASN A 138 8.63 -19.64 2.67
C ASN A 138 8.81 -19.87 1.16
N GLU A 139 7.79 -19.61 0.34
CA GLU A 139 7.90 -19.69 -1.12
C GLU A 139 8.92 -18.69 -1.67
N ILE A 140 8.93 -17.45 -1.16
CA ILE A 140 9.92 -16.43 -1.50
C ILE A 140 11.34 -16.91 -1.14
N TYR A 141 11.53 -17.44 0.07
CA TYR A 141 12.83 -17.91 0.54
C TYR A 141 13.40 -19.05 -0.32
N ARG A 142 12.54 -19.96 -0.79
CA ARG A 142 12.94 -21.12 -1.59
C ARG A 142 13.21 -20.77 -3.05
N ASN A 143 12.81 -19.59 -3.52
CA ASN A 143 13.01 -19.15 -4.90
C ASN A 143 14.26 -18.26 -5.01
N SER A 144 15.30 -18.74 -5.69
CA SER A 144 16.59 -18.04 -5.76
C SER A 144 16.52 -16.65 -6.41
N VAL A 145 15.69 -16.46 -7.44
CA VAL A 145 15.56 -15.18 -8.16
C VAL A 145 14.84 -14.15 -7.27
N VAL A 146 13.71 -14.55 -6.68
CA VAL A 146 12.93 -13.65 -5.83
C VAL A 146 13.72 -13.32 -4.56
N LYS A 147 14.40 -14.31 -3.97
CA LYS A 147 15.29 -14.10 -2.83
C LYS A 147 16.43 -13.15 -3.17
N TYR A 148 17.08 -13.30 -4.32
CA TYR A 148 18.15 -12.39 -4.77
C TYR A 148 17.64 -10.95 -4.89
N ASN A 149 16.48 -10.73 -5.53
CA ASN A 149 15.90 -9.39 -5.64
C ASN A 149 15.47 -8.83 -4.27
N TYR A 150 14.99 -9.67 -3.37
CA TYR A 150 14.65 -9.28 -2.00
C TYR A 150 15.88 -8.85 -1.20
N ASP A 151 16.95 -9.64 -1.26
CA ASP A 151 18.22 -9.31 -0.59
C ASP A 151 18.80 -7.99 -1.15
N ASN A 152 18.75 -7.77 -2.47
CA ASN A 152 19.15 -6.49 -3.07
C ASN A 152 18.28 -5.31 -2.62
N TRP A 153 16.97 -5.52 -2.50
CA TRP A 153 16.07 -4.50 -1.97
C TRP A 153 16.40 -4.14 -0.51
N LEU A 154 16.76 -5.14 0.31
CA LEU A 154 17.22 -4.89 1.69
C LEU A 154 18.52 -4.06 1.73
N GLU A 155 19.44 -4.34 0.82
CA GLU A 155 20.76 -3.72 0.79
C GLU A 155 20.75 -2.31 0.18
N TYR A 156 19.94 -2.09 -0.87
CA TYR A 156 20.00 -0.86 -1.68
C TYR A 156 18.68 -0.10 -1.75
N GLY A 157 17.54 -0.79 -1.57
CA GLY A 157 16.26 -0.24 -2.00
C GLY A 157 15.62 0.75 -1.03
N TYR A 158 16.04 0.75 0.22
CA TYR A 158 15.34 1.55 1.20
C TYR A 158 15.54 3.07 1.00
N SER A 159 16.78 3.55 0.86
CA SER A 159 17.07 4.96 0.60
C SER A 159 16.66 5.40 -0.81
N GLU A 160 16.77 4.54 -1.82
CA GLU A 160 16.45 4.90 -3.20
C GLU A 160 14.94 4.99 -3.48
N PHE A 161 14.11 4.19 -2.81
CA PHE A 161 12.68 4.07 -3.14
C PHE A 161 11.74 4.67 -2.09
N ARG A 162 12.12 4.67 -0.81
CA ARG A 162 11.31 5.24 0.28
C ARG A 162 11.78 6.61 0.71
N ASP A 163 13.07 6.90 0.61
CA ASP A 163 13.55 8.25 0.89
C ASP A 163 13.24 9.14 -0.31
N SER A 164 12.21 9.97 -0.16
CA SER A 164 11.90 11.01 -1.13
C SER A 164 12.42 12.31 -0.54
N PRO A 165 13.72 12.64 -0.68
CA PRO A 165 14.35 13.74 0.06
C PRO A 165 13.67 15.08 -0.21
N ASN A 166 13.04 15.21 -1.38
CA ASN A 166 12.35 16.43 -1.82
C ASN A 166 10.84 16.44 -1.49
N ASN A 167 10.31 15.46 -0.74
CA ASN A 167 8.88 15.33 -0.49
C ASN A 167 8.54 14.87 0.95
N LEU A 168 8.44 15.84 1.86
CA LEU A 168 8.10 15.60 3.27
C LEU A 168 6.77 14.85 3.46
N GLY A 169 5.76 15.13 2.64
CA GLY A 169 4.47 14.43 2.74
C GLY A 169 4.60 12.94 2.46
N LYS A 170 5.34 12.56 1.42
CA LYS A 170 5.65 11.14 1.11
C LYS A 170 6.45 10.48 2.24
N GLN A 171 7.46 11.16 2.78
CA GLN A 171 8.26 10.63 3.90
C GLN A 171 7.40 10.34 5.13
N ILE A 172 6.47 11.24 5.49
CA ILE A 172 5.56 11.03 6.63
C ILE A 172 4.67 9.81 6.39
N ILE A 173 4.13 9.64 5.19
CA ILE A 173 3.33 8.44 4.84
C ILE A 173 4.18 7.17 4.98
N ASN A 174 5.40 7.17 4.43
CA ASN A 174 6.33 6.05 4.54
C ASN A 174 6.63 5.70 6.00
N LYS A 175 6.91 6.68 6.86
CA LYS A 175 7.11 6.45 8.30
C LYS A 175 5.88 5.84 8.98
N ARG A 176 4.66 6.27 8.64
CA ARG A 176 3.42 5.69 9.17
C ARG A 176 3.26 4.22 8.75
N ILE A 177 3.55 3.91 7.49
CA ILE A 177 3.53 2.55 6.95
C ILE A 177 4.51 1.68 7.74
N ILE A 178 5.77 2.10 7.81
CA ILE A 178 6.85 1.35 8.45
C ILE A 178 6.58 1.09 9.92
N LYS A 179 6.13 2.13 10.63
CA LYS A 179 5.75 1.99 12.04
C LYS A 179 4.68 0.91 12.22
N GLN A 180 3.65 0.88 11.39
CA GLN A 180 2.62 -0.17 11.47
C GLN A 180 3.18 -1.55 11.12
N ILE A 181 4.12 -1.63 10.17
CA ILE A 181 4.77 -2.90 9.82
C ILE A 181 5.50 -3.49 11.01
N ILE A 182 6.31 -2.67 11.68
CA ILE A 182 7.10 -3.13 12.81
C ILE A 182 6.20 -3.54 13.98
N THR A 183 5.09 -2.81 14.22
CA THR A 183 4.23 -3.07 15.39
C THR A 183 3.25 -4.23 15.21
N GLU A 184 2.79 -4.53 13.99
CA GLU A 184 1.67 -5.45 13.76
C GLU A 184 2.06 -6.76 13.03
N ASN A 185 3.36 -7.03 12.85
CA ASN A 185 3.80 -8.19 12.07
C ASN A 185 3.58 -9.55 12.76
N LYS A 186 2.67 -10.35 12.20
CA LYS A 186 2.34 -11.70 12.68
C LYS A 186 3.38 -12.77 12.31
N ASN A 187 4.30 -12.47 11.40
CA ASN A 187 5.34 -13.38 10.91
C ASN A 187 6.75 -12.94 11.31
N ALA A 188 6.89 -12.15 12.39
CA ALA A 188 8.20 -11.65 12.86
C ALA A 188 9.24 -12.76 13.15
N ASN A 189 8.80 -14.00 13.33
CA ASN A 189 9.67 -15.16 13.55
C ASN A 189 10.20 -15.81 12.25
N ASN A 190 9.72 -15.41 11.07
CA ASN A 190 10.27 -15.86 9.79
C ASN A 190 11.59 -15.12 9.52
N GLU A 191 12.65 -15.82 9.11
CA GLU A 191 13.98 -15.23 8.91
C GLU A 191 14.00 -14.08 7.88
N LEU A 192 13.30 -14.21 6.76
CA LEU A 192 13.24 -13.13 5.77
C LEU A 192 12.52 -11.91 6.32
N VAL A 193 11.39 -12.14 6.99
CA VAL A 193 10.61 -11.07 7.61
C VAL A 193 11.44 -10.37 8.67
N LYS A 194 12.17 -11.11 9.51
CA LYS A 194 13.06 -10.56 10.53
C LYS A 194 14.13 -9.65 9.93
N LYS A 195 14.75 -10.04 8.80
CA LYS A 195 15.73 -9.20 8.09
C LYS A 195 15.11 -7.89 7.59
N GLY A 196 13.93 -7.96 6.97
CA GLY A 196 13.19 -6.77 6.54
C GLY A 196 12.79 -5.86 7.71
N LEU A 197 12.30 -6.43 8.81
CA LEU A 197 11.93 -5.67 10.00
C LEU A 197 13.11 -4.96 10.66
N ASN A 198 14.28 -5.60 10.70
CA ASN A 198 15.49 -4.98 11.24
C ASN A 198 15.91 -3.75 10.42
N MET A 199 16.01 -3.90 9.09
CA MET A 199 16.34 -2.78 8.20
C MET A 199 15.34 -1.63 8.33
N LEU A 200 14.05 -1.93 8.41
CA LEU A 200 13.01 -0.93 8.62
C LEU A 200 13.10 -0.22 9.98
N SER A 201 13.57 -0.93 11.03
CA SER A 201 13.70 -0.38 12.37
C SER A 201 14.85 0.61 12.45
N GLU A 202 15.99 0.29 11.85
CA GLU A 202 17.16 1.18 11.74
C GLU A 202 16.82 2.51 11.05
N TYR A 203 15.83 2.52 10.15
CA TYR A 203 15.36 3.76 9.52
C TYR A 203 14.52 4.67 10.43
N LEU A 204 13.80 4.10 11.41
CA LEU A 204 12.96 4.90 12.30
C LEU A 204 13.78 5.60 13.40
N GLU A 205 15.00 5.13 13.66
CA GLU A 205 15.98 5.71 14.58
C GLU A 205 16.68 6.94 13.98
#